data_AF-A0A931Q305-F1
#
_entry.id   AF-A0A931Q305-F1
#
_cell.length_a   1.000
_cell.length_b   1.000
_cell.length_c   1.000
_cell.angle_alpha   90.00
_cell.angle_beta   90.00
_cell.angle_gamma   90.00
#
_symmetry.space_group_name_H-M   'P 1'
#
loop_
_entity.id
_entity.type
_entity.pdbx_description
1 polymer ?
#
loop_
_entity_poly.entity_id
_entity_poly.type
_entity_poly.pdbx_seq_one_letter_code
_entity_poly.pdbx_strand_id
1 'polypeptide(L)'
;MSKLIASAAIRGAHTLVKQAEELLEKTTAEKGRDFAFEFPDTAFYLPMIYAMTAFPVKTLGDMKVALGLAKELLHDEPEEHLWKPYLGEALDSGMATLFAEEILLALKYINGLEPAKDPETGYVYNGFITDTIQRNLGIQLVDGTMPGFAAIIGAAPNDDVAVSIVRELQEKNILTFLSGNVNGNSVTKQLLRKGVELGWDTRIVPLGPDTEHTLYALDWAIRASLIFGGKKPGEYKEHLKYQKDRVFAFAVVLGELNNIIWTTGAGAINMGFPAIADTDVPVIHPTGVCIYEEVDKELDPGKIVQRAIEQRGLKISVEKPPIPVAYGPAFEGERIRKEDMFIEFGGQRTPSFEWVRMKELNEIEDNKVIIVGDGWKEKYEKGGQMPLAIVIDAAGRKMQKDFESVIERKIHHNINEAQGLWHMGQRDLNWIRISSNAKKEGITLEHIGVVMTTMTHHRFKSIVDKVQVTIYTDEKDVLAIQEEARKAYKDRDQRLGSLTDEAVDIFYSCLLCQSFAPSHVCV
;
A
#
# COMPACT_ATOMS: atom_id res chain seq x y z
N MET A 1 14.46 23.00 -14.86
CA MET A 1 14.13 21.78 -15.64
C MET A 1 15.07 21.68 -16.84
N SER A 2 15.58 20.48 -17.14
CA SER A 2 16.45 20.25 -18.31
C SER A 2 15.69 20.45 -19.62
N LYS A 3 16.31 21.11 -20.60
CA LYS A 3 15.74 21.29 -21.95
C LYS A 3 15.41 19.95 -22.61
N LEU A 4 16.28 18.94 -22.41
CA LEU A 4 16.07 17.59 -22.95
C LEU A 4 14.78 16.96 -22.40
N ILE A 5 14.52 17.13 -21.10
CA ILE A 5 13.32 16.60 -20.46
C ILE A 5 12.08 17.34 -20.96
N ALA A 6 12.12 18.67 -20.99
CA ALA A 6 10.99 19.48 -21.47
C ALA A 6 10.65 19.16 -22.93
N SER A 7 11.64 19.07 -23.83
CA SER A 7 11.43 18.66 -25.22
C SER A 7 10.90 17.23 -25.35
N ALA A 8 11.35 16.28 -24.52
CA ALA A 8 10.85 14.91 -24.55
C ALA A 8 9.39 14.82 -24.09
N ALA A 9 9.05 15.50 -22.99
CA ALA A 9 7.68 15.56 -22.46
C ALA A 9 6.73 16.21 -23.48
N ILE A 10 7.07 17.39 -24.01
CA ILE A 10 6.23 18.09 -24.99
C ILE A 10 6.00 17.24 -26.24
N ARG A 11 7.04 16.61 -26.80
CA ARG A 11 6.89 15.69 -27.95
C ARG A 11 6.01 14.49 -27.63
N GLY A 12 6.15 13.92 -26.43
CA GLY A 12 5.29 12.84 -25.95
C GLY A 12 3.83 13.27 -25.90
N ALA A 13 3.54 14.45 -25.36
CA ALA A 13 2.19 15.00 -25.28
C ALA A 13 1.54 15.18 -26.66
N HIS A 14 2.24 15.79 -27.62
CA HIS A 14 1.75 15.89 -29.01
C HIS A 14 1.48 14.51 -29.64
N THR A 15 2.35 13.54 -29.37
CA THR A 15 2.19 12.17 -29.88
C THR A 15 0.91 11.52 -29.33
N LEU A 16 0.69 11.57 -28.02
CA LEU A 16 -0.47 10.94 -27.38
C LEU A 16 -1.77 11.65 -27.71
N VAL A 17 -1.79 12.99 -27.73
CA VAL A 17 -2.99 13.75 -28.13
C VAL A 17 -3.39 13.42 -29.56
N LYS A 18 -2.43 13.29 -30.48
CA LYS A 18 -2.70 12.88 -31.85
C LYS A 18 -3.22 11.44 -31.94
N GLN A 19 -2.62 10.50 -31.20
CA GLN A 19 -3.10 9.12 -31.16
C GLN A 19 -4.52 9.02 -30.59
N ALA A 20 -4.82 9.79 -29.53
CA ALA A 20 -6.15 9.89 -28.94
C ALA A 20 -7.17 10.43 -29.96
N GLU A 21 -6.80 11.45 -30.73
CA GLU A 21 -7.63 11.99 -31.80
C GLU A 21 -7.93 10.95 -32.88
N GLU A 22 -6.91 10.31 -33.43
CA GLU A 22 -7.06 9.32 -34.50
C GLU A 22 -7.94 8.13 -34.07
N LEU A 23 -7.73 7.61 -32.85
CA LEU A 23 -8.54 6.53 -32.31
C LEU A 23 -9.97 6.99 -32.02
N LEU A 24 -10.16 8.18 -31.46
CA LEU A 24 -11.48 8.74 -31.18
C LEU A 24 -12.28 8.94 -32.45
N GLU A 25 -11.68 9.49 -33.50
CA GLU A 25 -12.33 9.67 -34.80
C GLU A 25 -12.76 8.34 -35.40
N LYS A 26 -11.88 7.33 -35.38
CA LYS A 26 -12.20 5.99 -35.85
C LYS A 26 -13.35 5.36 -35.06
N THR A 27 -13.26 5.34 -33.73
CA THR A 27 -14.30 4.73 -32.88
C THR A 27 -15.62 5.49 -32.98
N THR A 28 -15.59 6.82 -33.13
CA THR A 28 -16.79 7.65 -33.35
C THR A 28 -17.44 7.36 -34.70
N ALA A 29 -16.65 7.14 -35.76
CA ALA A 29 -17.17 6.76 -37.06
C ALA A 29 -17.86 5.38 -37.03
N GLU A 30 -17.35 4.45 -36.22
CA GLU A 30 -17.90 3.10 -36.09
C GLU A 30 -19.13 3.03 -35.17
N LYS A 31 -19.12 3.75 -34.05
CA LYS A 31 -20.15 3.62 -32.99
C LYS A 31 -21.13 4.79 -32.88
N GLY A 32 -20.82 5.92 -33.52
CA GLY A 32 -21.62 7.14 -33.45
C GLY A 32 -21.28 8.02 -32.24
N ARG A 33 -21.53 9.33 -32.39
CA ARG A 33 -21.17 10.36 -31.39
C ARG A 33 -21.85 10.16 -30.03
N ASP A 34 -23.08 9.67 -30.02
CA ASP A 34 -23.89 9.54 -28.80
C ASP A 34 -23.64 8.21 -28.05
N PHE A 35 -22.65 7.41 -28.48
CA PHE A 35 -22.27 6.20 -27.78
C PHE A 35 -21.81 6.55 -26.35
N ALA A 36 -22.53 6.03 -25.36
CA ALA A 36 -22.25 6.27 -23.95
C ALA A 36 -21.17 5.32 -23.43
N PHE A 37 -20.29 5.84 -22.58
CA PHE A 37 -19.23 5.05 -21.93
C PHE A 37 -18.97 5.56 -20.51
N GLU A 38 -18.72 4.61 -19.61
CA GLU A 38 -18.21 4.83 -18.27
C GLU A 38 -17.17 3.74 -17.99
N PHE A 39 -16.10 4.07 -17.27
CA PHE A 39 -15.16 3.05 -16.79
C PHE A 39 -15.87 2.07 -15.83
N PRO A 40 -15.32 0.85 -15.64
CA PRO A 40 -15.92 -0.13 -14.74
C PRO A 40 -16.01 0.39 -13.29
N ASP A 41 -17.22 0.36 -12.71
CA ASP A 41 -17.48 0.64 -11.28
C ASP A 41 -16.82 1.95 -10.79
N THR A 42 -17.11 3.06 -11.47
CA THR A 42 -16.74 4.42 -11.04
C THR A 42 -17.93 5.37 -11.08
N ALA A 43 -18.04 6.25 -10.08
CA ALA A 43 -19.02 7.33 -10.06
C ALA A 43 -18.46 8.64 -10.65
N PHE A 44 -17.24 8.63 -11.18
CA PHE A 44 -16.47 9.83 -11.53
C PHE A 44 -16.13 9.96 -13.03
N TYR A 45 -16.91 9.32 -13.90
CA TYR A 45 -16.75 9.42 -15.36
C TYR A 45 -15.34 9.02 -15.82
N LEU A 46 -14.66 9.91 -16.55
CA LEU A 46 -13.21 9.94 -16.72
C LEU A 46 -12.61 10.78 -15.57
N PRO A 47 -12.10 10.15 -14.50
CA PRO A 47 -11.83 10.84 -13.24
C PRO A 47 -10.80 11.97 -13.28
N MET A 48 -9.73 11.86 -14.07
CA MET A 48 -8.71 12.90 -14.18
C MET A 48 -9.28 14.16 -14.82
N ILE A 49 -9.91 14.02 -16.00
CA ILE A 49 -10.59 15.11 -16.69
C ILE A 49 -11.67 15.71 -15.78
N TYR A 50 -12.50 14.88 -15.16
CA TYR A 50 -13.60 15.36 -14.32
C TYR A 50 -13.09 16.13 -13.10
N ALA A 51 -12.07 15.62 -12.39
CA ALA A 51 -11.47 16.31 -11.25
C ALA A 51 -10.89 17.67 -11.65
N MET A 52 -10.17 17.74 -12.77
CA MET A 52 -9.49 18.97 -13.20
C MET A 52 -10.44 20.01 -13.78
N THR A 53 -11.51 19.60 -14.46
CA THR A 53 -12.32 20.49 -15.32
C THR A 53 -13.79 20.60 -14.94
N ALA A 54 -14.27 19.76 -14.02
CA ALA A 54 -15.69 19.54 -13.73
C ALA A 54 -16.52 19.05 -14.93
N PHE A 55 -15.89 18.67 -16.04
CA PHE A 55 -16.59 18.24 -17.24
C PHE A 55 -16.89 16.73 -17.19
N PRO A 56 -18.16 16.32 -17.09
CA PRO A 56 -18.52 14.91 -17.02
C PRO A 56 -18.54 14.30 -18.42
N VAL A 57 -17.48 13.56 -18.77
CA VAL A 57 -17.38 12.87 -20.06
C VAL A 57 -18.27 11.62 -20.05
N LYS A 58 -19.37 11.62 -20.80
CA LYS A 58 -20.35 10.51 -20.83
C LYS A 58 -20.42 9.81 -22.18
N THR A 59 -20.06 10.50 -23.25
CA THR A 59 -20.19 10.01 -24.63
C THR A 59 -18.90 10.19 -25.42
N LEU A 60 -18.81 9.53 -26.58
CA LEU A 60 -17.73 9.80 -27.57
C LEU A 60 -17.72 11.27 -28.02
N GLY A 61 -18.90 11.90 -28.11
CA GLY A 61 -19.03 13.33 -28.37
C GLY A 61 -18.38 14.19 -27.29
N ASP A 62 -18.53 13.81 -26.03
CA ASP A 62 -17.90 14.50 -24.90
C ASP A 62 -16.39 14.26 -24.87
N MET A 63 -15.91 13.06 -25.22
CA MET A 63 -14.47 12.79 -25.36
C MET A 63 -13.82 13.73 -26.37
N LYS A 64 -14.52 14.10 -27.45
CA LYS A 64 -14.01 15.09 -28.42
C LYS A 64 -13.86 16.48 -27.82
N VAL A 65 -14.78 16.88 -26.95
CA VAL A 65 -14.69 18.15 -26.22
C VAL A 65 -13.54 18.10 -25.23
N ALA A 66 -13.40 17.02 -24.46
CA ALA A 66 -12.31 16.83 -23.51
C ALA A 66 -10.93 16.80 -24.19
N LEU A 67 -10.82 16.19 -25.37
CA LEU A 67 -9.61 16.23 -26.18
C LEU A 67 -9.25 17.66 -26.62
N GLY A 68 -10.26 18.51 -26.86
CA GLY A 68 -10.06 19.94 -27.09
C GLY A 68 -9.39 20.63 -25.91
N LEU A 69 -9.80 20.31 -24.68
CA LEU A 69 -9.17 20.83 -23.45
C LEU A 69 -7.70 20.37 -23.33
N ALA A 70 -7.40 19.12 -23.71
CA ALA A 70 -6.01 18.64 -23.75
C ALA A 70 -5.17 19.40 -24.78
N LYS A 71 -5.73 19.73 -25.95
CA LYS A 71 -5.04 20.50 -27.00
C LYS A 71 -4.71 21.92 -26.58
N GLU A 72 -5.55 22.56 -25.76
CA GLU A 72 -5.28 23.91 -25.22
C GLU A 72 -4.08 23.96 -24.27
N LEU A 73 -3.69 22.81 -23.70
CA LEU A 73 -2.55 22.68 -22.79
C LEU A 73 -1.24 22.29 -23.52
N LEU A 74 -1.28 22.05 -24.83
CA LEU A 74 -0.08 21.73 -25.60
C LEU A 74 0.75 22.98 -25.86
N HIS A 75 2.07 22.82 -25.70
CA HIS A 75 3.05 23.87 -25.97
C HIS A 75 4.01 23.46 -27.09
N ASP A 76 4.74 24.43 -27.63
CA ASP A 76 5.82 24.19 -28.59
C ASP A 76 7.10 23.72 -27.87
N GLU A 77 7.94 22.95 -28.58
CA GLU A 77 9.22 22.53 -28.02
C GLU A 77 10.14 23.73 -27.71
N PRO A 78 10.98 23.64 -26.65
CA PRO A 78 12.01 24.62 -26.35
C PRO A 78 12.89 24.99 -27.54
N GLU A 79 12.91 26.28 -27.88
CA GLU A 79 13.73 26.83 -28.98
C GLU A 79 15.24 26.52 -28.82
N GLU A 80 15.97 26.39 -29.93
CA GLU A 80 17.37 25.97 -29.92
C GLU A 80 18.28 26.92 -29.14
N HIS A 81 18.08 28.23 -29.33
CA HIS A 81 19.02 29.28 -28.92
C HIS A 81 18.51 30.21 -27.81
N LEU A 82 17.30 30.01 -27.29
CA LEU A 82 16.67 30.87 -26.28
C LEU A 82 16.33 30.08 -25.02
N TRP A 83 16.96 30.40 -23.90
CA TRP A 83 16.72 29.71 -22.63
C TRP A 83 15.55 30.33 -21.86
N LYS A 84 14.40 29.65 -21.85
CA LYS A 84 13.19 30.01 -21.08
C LYS A 84 12.97 29.06 -19.89
N PRO A 85 12.23 29.44 -18.83
CA PRO A 85 11.88 28.53 -17.74
C PRO A 85 10.82 27.49 -18.18
N TYR A 86 11.24 26.41 -18.86
CA TYR A 86 10.36 25.42 -19.52
C TYR A 86 9.45 24.56 -18.61
N LEU A 87 9.48 24.80 -17.30
CA LEU A 87 8.80 23.96 -16.33
C LEU A 87 7.29 24.05 -16.52
N GLY A 88 6.74 25.25 -16.68
CA GLY A 88 5.30 25.45 -16.84
C GLY A 88 4.79 24.75 -18.09
N GLU A 89 5.46 24.94 -19.22
CA GLU A 89 5.05 24.37 -20.51
C GLU A 89 5.14 22.84 -20.52
N ALA A 90 6.18 22.27 -19.90
CA ALA A 90 6.32 20.82 -19.76
C ALA A 90 5.26 20.23 -18.84
N LEU A 91 4.91 20.93 -17.76
CA LEU A 91 3.86 20.51 -16.83
C LEU A 91 2.47 20.60 -17.46
N ASP A 92 2.12 21.70 -18.15
CA ASP A 92 0.86 21.79 -18.90
C ASP A 92 0.74 20.66 -19.93
N SER A 93 1.82 20.40 -20.67
CA SER A 93 1.88 19.29 -21.63
C SER A 93 1.75 17.93 -20.94
N GLY A 94 2.30 17.76 -19.72
CA GLY A 94 2.09 16.58 -18.90
C GLY A 94 0.62 16.40 -18.49
N MET A 95 -0.11 17.46 -18.17
CA MET A 95 -1.55 17.38 -17.90
C MET A 95 -2.35 17.05 -19.17
N ALA A 96 -1.97 17.63 -20.32
CA ALA A 96 -2.53 17.27 -21.62
C ALA A 96 -2.37 15.77 -21.90
N THR A 97 -1.20 15.21 -21.57
CA THR A 97 -0.94 13.77 -21.63
C THR A 97 -1.89 12.97 -20.79
N LEU A 98 -2.12 13.32 -19.52
CA LEU A 98 -3.02 12.54 -18.66
C LEU A 98 -4.44 12.51 -19.23
N PHE A 99 -4.94 13.63 -19.76
CA PHE A 99 -6.24 13.68 -20.42
C PHE A 99 -6.27 12.81 -21.70
N ALA A 100 -5.21 12.85 -22.51
CA ALA A 100 -5.11 12.05 -23.72
C ALA A 100 -5.02 10.54 -23.42
N GLU A 101 -4.23 10.14 -22.43
CA GLU A 101 -4.13 8.76 -21.95
C GLU A 101 -5.49 8.27 -21.43
N GLU A 102 -6.25 9.12 -20.73
CA GLU A 102 -7.54 8.73 -20.15
C GLU A 102 -8.57 8.46 -21.24
N ILE A 103 -8.60 9.32 -22.26
CA ILE A 103 -9.41 9.14 -23.46
C ILE A 103 -8.94 7.89 -24.22
N LEU A 104 -7.63 7.68 -24.40
CA LEU A 104 -7.09 6.51 -25.09
C LEU A 104 -7.49 5.20 -24.41
N LEU A 105 -7.30 5.10 -23.09
CA LEU A 105 -7.63 3.91 -22.33
C LEU A 105 -9.16 3.66 -22.30
N ALA A 106 -9.97 4.73 -22.18
CA ALA A 106 -11.42 4.63 -22.32
C ALA A 106 -11.82 4.09 -23.71
N LEU A 107 -11.20 4.58 -24.79
CA LEU A 107 -11.42 4.08 -26.14
C LEU A 107 -10.97 2.62 -26.30
N LYS A 108 -9.86 2.22 -25.66
CA LYS A 108 -9.44 0.80 -25.64
C LYS A 108 -10.48 -0.08 -24.94
N TYR A 109 -11.06 0.34 -23.82
CA TYR A 109 -12.20 -0.35 -23.19
C TYR A 109 -13.41 -0.46 -24.13
N ILE A 110 -13.79 0.64 -24.78
CA ILE A 110 -14.90 0.66 -25.75
C ILE A 110 -14.66 -0.35 -26.86
N ASN A 111 -13.42 -0.51 -27.32
CA ASN A 111 -13.05 -1.44 -28.39
C ASN A 111 -12.73 -2.86 -27.90
N GLY A 112 -12.93 -3.17 -26.61
CA GLY A 112 -12.70 -4.50 -26.05
C GLY A 112 -11.23 -4.90 -25.96
N LEU A 113 -10.33 -3.92 -25.92
CA LEU A 113 -8.89 -4.11 -25.76
C LEU A 113 -8.44 -4.09 -24.30
N GLU A 114 -9.31 -3.64 -23.39
CA GLU A 114 -9.08 -3.60 -21.94
C GLU A 114 -10.10 -4.47 -21.17
N PRO A 115 -9.71 -5.08 -20.04
CA PRO A 115 -8.34 -5.13 -19.52
C PRO A 115 -7.42 -5.93 -20.44
N ALA A 116 -6.20 -5.43 -20.65
CA ALA A 116 -5.24 -6.07 -21.53
C ALA A 116 -4.93 -7.51 -21.08
N LYS A 117 -4.68 -8.39 -22.05
CA LYS A 117 -4.16 -9.74 -21.81
C LYS A 117 -2.81 -9.90 -22.49
N ASP A 118 -1.81 -10.27 -21.71
CA ASP A 118 -0.47 -10.52 -22.22
C ASP A 118 -0.47 -11.77 -23.13
N PRO A 119 -0.02 -11.66 -24.39
CA PRO A 119 -0.10 -12.76 -25.35
C PRO A 119 0.92 -13.87 -25.05
N GLU A 120 2.05 -13.56 -24.41
CA GLU A 120 3.14 -14.51 -24.14
C GLU A 120 2.89 -15.30 -22.86
N THR A 121 2.49 -14.61 -21.80
CA THR A 121 2.28 -15.18 -20.47
C THR A 121 0.83 -15.60 -20.22
N GLY A 122 -0.11 -15.08 -21.01
CA GLY A 122 -1.55 -15.29 -20.81
C GLY A 122 -2.13 -14.50 -19.63
N TYR A 123 -1.34 -13.68 -18.94
CA TYR A 123 -1.75 -12.91 -17.78
C TYR A 123 -2.77 -11.83 -18.17
N VAL A 124 -3.85 -11.71 -17.40
CA VAL A 124 -4.85 -10.64 -17.57
C VAL A 124 -4.52 -9.54 -16.58
N TYR A 125 -4.19 -8.36 -17.09
CA TYR A 125 -3.86 -7.19 -16.27
C TYR A 125 -5.10 -6.69 -15.53
N ASN A 126 -4.89 -5.89 -14.47
CA ASN A 126 -6.00 -5.32 -13.71
C ASN A 126 -6.81 -4.32 -14.55
N GLY A 127 -6.13 -3.52 -15.37
CA GLY A 127 -6.76 -2.38 -16.03
C GLY A 127 -7.16 -1.29 -15.03
N PHE A 128 -8.26 -0.60 -15.32
CA PHE A 128 -8.83 0.45 -14.48
C PHE A 128 -9.15 -0.06 -13.06
N ILE A 129 -8.73 0.68 -12.04
CA ILE A 129 -8.98 0.35 -10.64
C ILE A 129 -10.34 0.91 -10.23
N THR A 130 -11.26 0.09 -9.72
CA THR A 130 -12.64 0.54 -9.43
C THR A 130 -12.78 1.35 -8.14
N ASP A 131 -13.88 2.07 -7.99
CA ASP A 131 -14.19 2.83 -6.77
C ASP A 131 -14.40 1.91 -5.55
N THR A 132 -14.89 0.69 -5.75
CA THR A 132 -14.98 -0.30 -4.68
C THR A 132 -13.59 -0.62 -4.11
N ILE A 133 -12.60 -0.86 -4.98
CA ILE A 133 -11.22 -1.12 -4.55
C ILE A 133 -10.63 0.13 -3.86
N GLN A 134 -10.88 1.32 -4.43
CA GLN A 134 -10.48 2.58 -3.80
C GLN A 134 -11.02 2.73 -2.38
N ARG A 135 -12.29 2.39 -2.14
CA ARG A 135 -12.91 2.49 -0.80
C ARG A 135 -12.34 1.48 0.18
N ASN A 136 -12.09 0.26 -0.28
CA ASN A 136 -11.54 -0.80 0.56
C ASN A 136 -10.10 -0.50 1.01
N LEU A 137 -9.25 -0.06 0.08
CA LEU A 137 -7.85 0.25 0.37
C LEU A 137 -7.65 1.66 0.90
N GLY A 138 -8.59 2.56 0.63
CA GLY A 138 -8.57 3.94 1.08
C GLY A 138 -8.36 4.03 2.59
N ILE A 139 -9.03 3.16 3.36
CA ILE A 139 -8.90 3.04 4.84
C ILE A 139 -7.46 2.79 5.29
N GLN A 140 -6.67 2.03 4.52
CA GLN A 140 -5.29 1.70 4.88
C GLN A 140 -4.33 2.87 4.65
N LEU A 141 -4.63 3.76 3.69
CA LEU A 141 -3.90 5.04 3.55
C LEU A 141 -4.16 5.97 4.74
N VAL A 142 -5.31 5.82 5.41
CA VAL A 142 -5.78 6.68 6.50
C VAL A 142 -5.07 6.40 7.80
N ASP A 143 -5.09 5.13 8.18
CA ASP A 143 -4.59 4.64 9.45
C ASP A 143 -3.07 4.41 9.40
N GLY A 144 -2.47 4.62 8.23
CA GLY A 144 -1.04 4.52 7.98
C GLY A 144 -0.54 3.09 7.83
N THR A 145 -1.44 2.09 7.79
CA THR A 145 -1.07 0.69 7.54
C THR A 145 -0.53 0.48 6.12
N MET A 146 -0.97 1.30 5.17
CA MET A 146 -0.38 1.45 3.85
C MET A 146 0.23 2.85 3.74
N PRO A 147 1.56 3.00 3.84
CA PRO A 147 2.20 4.31 3.87
C PRO A 147 2.02 5.11 2.58
N GLY A 148 1.77 4.44 1.46
CA GLY A 148 1.69 5.02 0.13
C GLY A 148 1.68 3.96 -0.96
N PHE A 149 1.92 4.38 -2.20
CA PHE A 149 2.10 3.47 -3.32
C PHE A 149 3.30 3.84 -4.19
N ALA A 150 3.87 2.85 -4.85
CA ALA A 150 4.93 2.99 -5.84
C ALA A 150 4.41 2.55 -7.21
N ALA A 151 4.64 3.35 -8.24
CA ALA A 151 4.45 2.93 -9.63
C ALA A 151 5.80 2.50 -10.21
N ILE A 152 5.95 1.22 -10.55
CA ILE A 152 7.14 0.72 -11.26
C ILE A 152 6.84 0.68 -12.74
N ILE A 153 7.63 1.42 -13.52
CA ILE A 153 7.48 1.52 -14.98
C ILE A 153 8.68 0.85 -15.66
N GLY A 154 8.40 -0.05 -16.61
CA GLY A 154 9.44 -0.64 -17.46
C GLY A 154 9.94 -2.00 -16.97
N ALA A 155 11.26 -2.24 -17.07
CA ALA A 155 11.87 -3.53 -16.75
C ALA A 155 13.20 -3.36 -16.02
N ALA A 156 13.40 -4.13 -14.95
CA ALA A 156 14.67 -4.18 -14.25
C ALA A 156 15.77 -4.81 -15.14
N PRO A 157 17.06 -4.61 -14.84
CA PRO A 157 18.15 -5.23 -15.58
C PRO A 157 18.08 -6.77 -15.67
N ASN A 158 17.52 -7.42 -14.65
CA ASN A 158 17.25 -8.86 -14.62
C ASN A 158 16.12 -9.22 -13.64
N ASP A 159 15.67 -10.46 -13.71
CA ASP A 159 14.54 -10.97 -12.92
C ASP A 159 14.78 -10.94 -11.40
N ASP A 160 16.02 -11.19 -10.93
CA ASP A 160 16.34 -11.19 -9.51
C ASP A 160 16.31 -9.78 -8.91
N VAL A 161 16.77 -8.79 -9.67
CA VAL A 161 16.68 -7.37 -9.28
C VAL A 161 15.21 -6.93 -9.20
N ALA A 162 14.38 -7.32 -10.16
CA ALA A 162 12.94 -7.04 -10.13
C ALA A 162 12.28 -7.59 -8.86
N VAL A 163 12.56 -8.86 -8.51
CA VAL A 163 12.05 -9.47 -7.28
C VAL A 163 12.55 -8.72 -6.05
N SER A 164 13.84 -8.38 -5.98
CA SER A 164 14.41 -7.66 -4.84
C SER A 164 13.73 -6.31 -4.59
N ILE A 165 13.56 -5.49 -5.64
CA ILE A 165 12.92 -4.17 -5.56
C ILE A 165 11.47 -4.30 -5.05
N VAL A 166 10.72 -5.24 -5.62
CA VAL A 166 9.30 -5.43 -5.25
C VAL A 166 9.14 -5.98 -3.85
N ARG A 167 10.02 -6.91 -3.42
CA ARG A 167 10.03 -7.43 -2.06
C ARG A 167 10.37 -6.35 -1.04
N GLU A 168 11.33 -5.48 -1.34
CA GLU A 168 11.65 -4.35 -0.46
C GLU A 168 10.44 -3.41 -0.29
N LEU A 169 9.68 -3.12 -1.35
CA LEU A 169 8.46 -2.32 -1.26
C LEU A 169 7.38 -3.01 -0.42
N GLN A 170 7.18 -4.32 -0.60
CA GLN A 170 6.24 -5.11 0.21
C GLN A 170 6.60 -5.13 1.68
N GLU A 171 7.89 -5.30 2.03
CA GLU A 171 8.36 -5.27 3.43
C GLU A 171 8.10 -3.91 4.11
N LYS A 172 8.01 -2.84 3.33
CA LYS A 172 7.68 -1.49 3.79
C LYS A 172 6.18 -1.18 3.68
N ASN A 173 5.35 -2.17 3.34
CA ASN A 173 3.90 -2.08 3.15
C ASN A 173 3.44 -1.09 2.07
N ILE A 174 4.30 -0.83 1.09
CA ILE A 174 3.99 0.08 -0.02
C ILE A 174 3.26 -0.72 -1.11
N LEU A 175 2.06 -0.26 -1.48
CA LEU A 175 1.33 -0.84 -2.61
C LEU A 175 2.10 -0.60 -3.91
N THR A 176 2.32 -1.65 -4.69
CA THR A 176 3.11 -1.56 -5.91
C THR A 176 2.22 -1.73 -7.13
N PHE A 177 2.19 -0.72 -8.00
CA PHE A 177 1.57 -0.78 -9.32
C PHE A 177 2.64 -1.05 -10.37
N LEU A 178 2.38 -1.97 -11.31
CA LEU A 178 3.32 -2.29 -12.39
C LEU A 178 2.72 -1.90 -13.74
N SER A 179 3.48 -1.15 -14.55
CA SER A 179 3.07 -0.76 -15.90
C SER A 179 4.27 -0.65 -16.83
N GLY A 180 4.00 -0.55 -18.14
CA GLY A 180 5.03 -0.32 -19.14
C GLY A 180 5.98 -1.49 -19.39
N ASN A 181 6.80 -1.32 -20.41
CA ASN A 181 7.80 -2.28 -20.84
C ASN A 181 9.00 -1.56 -21.45
N VAL A 182 10.15 -2.24 -21.44
CA VAL A 182 11.36 -1.83 -22.15
C VAL A 182 11.72 -2.96 -23.11
N ASN A 183 11.70 -2.66 -24.41
CA ASN A 183 11.98 -3.63 -25.48
C ASN A 183 11.14 -4.93 -25.35
N GLY A 184 9.86 -4.81 -24.97
CA GLY A 184 8.93 -5.94 -24.83
C GLY A 184 9.03 -6.74 -23.52
N ASN A 185 9.99 -6.43 -22.65
CA ASN A 185 10.10 -7.01 -21.31
C ASN A 185 9.54 -6.04 -20.24
N SER A 186 9.04 -6.54 -19.13
CA SER A 186 8.47 -5.72 -18.05
C SER A 186 8.69 -6.37 -16.69
N VAL A 187 8.61 -5.58 -15.61
CA VAL A 187 8.66 -6.12 -14.24
C VAL A 187 7.57 -7.16 -14.01
N THR A 188 6.36 -6.97 -14.56
CA THR A 188 5.31 -7.99 -14.51
C THR A 188 5.79 -9.33 -15.08
N LYS A 189 6.38 -9.35 -16.27
CA LYS A 189 6.91 -10.58 -16.89
C LYS A 189 8.07 -11.17 -16.09
N GLN A 190 8.94 -10.32 -15.52
CA GLN A 190 10.07 -10.74 -14.67
C GLN A 190 9.60 -11.48 -13.41
N LEU A 191 8.58 -10.93 -12.73
CA LEU A 191 7.99 -11.55 -11.54
C LEU A 191 7.26 -12.86 -11.86
N LEU A 192 6.53 -12.92 -12.98
CA LEU A 192 5.86 -14.14 -13.44
C LEU A 192 6.87 -15.26 -13.74
N ARG A 193 8.00 -14.95 -14.39
CA ARG A 193 9.09 -15.92 -14.63
C ARG A 193 9.68 -16.49 -13.34
N LYS A 194 9.69 -15.71 -12.26
CA LYS A 194 10.16 -16.12 -10.92
C LYS A 194 9.07 -16.76 -10.05
N GLY A 195 7.85 -16.91 -10.57
CA GLY A 195 6.74 -17.51 -9.83
C GLY A 195 6.25 -16.66 -8.65
N VAL A 196 6.45 -15.35 -8.70
CA VAL A 196 5.92 -14.43 -7.68
C VAL A 196 4.43 -14.24 -7.89
N GLU A 197 3.64 -14.42 -6.83
CA GLU A 197 2.20 -14.20 -6.85
C GLU A 197 1.88 -12.69 -6.94
N LEU A 198 1.02 -12.35 -7.91
CA LEU A 198 0.61 -10.98 -8.23
C LEU A 198 -0.87 -10.81 -7.89
N GLY A 199 -1.24 -9.65 -7.38
CA GLY A 199 -2.61 -9.27 -7.09
C GLY A 199 -2.73 -8.31 -5.92
N TRP A 200 -3.98 -8.01 -5.57
CA TRP A 200 -4.32 -7.11 -4.47
C TRP A 200 -3.90 -7.68 -3.11
N ASP A 201 -4.03 -9.00 -2.90
CA ASP A 201 -3.65 -9.66 -1.65
C ASP A 201 -2.14 -9.58 -1.38
N THR A 202 -1.32 -9.65 -2.43
CA THR A 202 0.13 -9.48 -2.34
C THR A 202 0.57 -8.01 -2.46
N ARG A 203 -0.34 -7.06 -2.68
CA ARG A 203 -0.03 -5.64 -2.93
C ARG A 203 0.88 -5.40 -4.14
N ILE A 204 0.90 -6.32 -5.12
CA ILE A 204 1.63 -6.19 -6.38
C ILE A 204 0.63 -6.25 -7.52
N VAL A 205 0.28 -5.11 -8.10
CA VAL A 205 -0.86 -4.99 -9.02
C VAL A 205 -0.40 -4.54 -10.40
N PRO A 206 -0.34 -5.45 -11.39
CA PRO A 206 -0.08 -5.08 -12.78
C PRO A 206 -1.27 -4.37 -13.42
N LEU A 207 -1.06 -3.14 -13.88
CA LEU A 207 -2.10 -2.29 -14.47
C LEU A 207 -2.23 -2.49 -15.97
N GLY A 208 -1.12 -2.70 -16.67
CA GLY A 208 -1.12 -2.98 -18.11
C GLY A 208 0.29 -3.03 -18.71
N PRO A 209 0.42 -3.44 -19.98
CA PRO A 209 1.71 -3.68 -20.63
C PRO A 209 2.44 -2.41 -21.08
N ASP A 210 1.70 -1.32 -21.31
CA ASP A 210 2.25 -0.07 -21.85
C ASP A 210 2.32 1.03 -20.78
N THR A 211 3.12 2.06 -21.03
CA THR A 211 3.38 3.16 -20.07
C THR A 211 2.10 3.93 -19.72
N GLU A 212 1.20 4.09 -20.69
CA GLU A 212 -0.07 4.78 -20.57
C GLU A 212 -0.96 4.18 -19.47
N HIS A 213 -0.82 2.88 -19.17
CA HIS A 213 -1.57 2.23 -18.08
C HIS A 213 -1.16 2.71 -16.69
N THR A 214 -0.03 3.44 -16.57
CA THR A 214 0.33 4.17 -15.34
C THR A 214 -0.75 5.17 -14.95
N LEU A 215 -1.50 5.69 -15.94
CA LEU A 215 -2.65 6.55 -15.69
C LEU A 215 -3.65 5.92 -14.72
N TYR A 216 -3.91 4.61 -14.75
CA TYR A 216 -4.87 4.01 -13.82
C TYR A 216 -4.49 4.21 -12.35
N ALA A 217 -3.18 4.26 -12.03
CA ALA A 217 -2.71 4.61 -10.69
C ALA A 217 -2.93 6.11 -10.38
N LEU A 218 -2.78 6.98 -11.37
CA LEU A 218 -3.02 8.43 -11.24
C LEU A 218 -4.52 8.74 -11.12
N ASP A 219 -5.38 8.04 -11.86
CA ASP A 219 -6.85 8.11 -11.73
C ASP A 219 -7.32 7.63 -10.36
N TRP A 220 -6.68 6.57 -9.85
CA TRP A 220 -6.91 6.08 -8.49
C TRP A 220 -6.49 7.15 -7.46
N ALA A 221 -5.31 7.73 -7.61
CA ALA A 221 -4.86 8.82 -6.74
C ALA A 221 -5.79 10.04 -6.79
N ILE A 222 -6.18 10.51 -7.98
CA ILE A 222 -7.02 11.71 -8.12
C ILE A 222 -8.41 11.49 -7.52
N ARG A 223 -9.00 10.30 -7.67
CA ARG A 223 -10.28 9.95 -7.05
C ARG A 223 -10.25 9.95 -5.54
N ALA A 224 -9.11 9.71 -4.90
CA ALA A 224 -9.00 9.83 -3.45
C ALA A 224 -9.39 11.25 -2.96
N SER A 225 -9.06 12.29 -3.74
CA SER A 225 -9.43 13.67 -3.41
C SER A 225 -10.93 13.97 -3.63
N LEU A 226 -11.57 13.29 -4.58
CA LEU A 226 -13.01 13.40 -4.84
C LEU A 226 -13.81 12.64 -3.77
N ILE A 227 -13.43 11.39 -3.47
CA ILE A 227 -14.16 10.49 -2.59
C ILE A 227 -13.97 10.85 -1.13
N PHE A 228 -12.72 11.03 -0.71
CA PHE A 228 -12.38 11.25 0.69
C PHE A 228 -12.13 12.71 0.95
N GLY A 229 -11.30 13.35 0.11
CA GLY A 229 -10.96 14.76 0.21
C GLY A 229 -12.17 15.70 0.14
N GLY A 230 -13.30 15.23 -0.40
CA GLY A 230 -14.52 16.01 -0.58
C GLY A 230 -14.32 17.23 -1.49
N LYS A 231 -13.26 17.21 -2.31
CA LYS A 231 -12.91 18.32 -3.21
C LYS A 231 -13.90 18.35 -4.36
N LYS A 232 -14.35 19.56 -4.73
CA LYS A 232 -15.34 19.69 -5.80
C LYS A 232 -14.64 19.57 -7.16
N PRO A 233 -15.25 18.84 -8.11
CA PRO A 233 -14.75 18.79 -9.48
C PRO A 233 -14.51 20.20 -10.04
N GLY A 234 -13.40 20.39 -10.77
CA GLY A 234 -12.99 21.67 -11.34
C GLY A 234 -12.15 22.55 -10.41
N GLU A 235 -12.10 22.25 -9.10
CA GLU A 235 -11.18 22.92 -8.16
C GLU A 235 -9.76 22.32 -8.29
N TYR A 236 -9.18 22.39 -9.49
CA TYR A 236 -7.94 21.69 -9.84
C TYR A 236 -6.80 21.94 -8.84
N LYS A 237 -6.65 23.17 -8.34
CA LYS A 237 -5.62 23.50 -7.33
C LYS A 237 -5.80 22.72 -6.04
N GLU A 238 -7.04 22.56 -5.58
CA GLU A 238 -7.35 21.81 -4.36
C GLU A 238 -7.12 20.30 -4.55
N HIS A 239 -7.43 19.79 -5.73
CA HIS A 239 -7.14 18.41 -6.10
C HIS A 239 -5.63 18.14 -6.12
N LEU A 240 -4.84 18.94 -6.85
CA LEU A 240 -3.38 18.77 -6.94
C LEU A 240 -2.71 18.97 -5.57
N LYS A 241 -3.17 19.95 -4.77
CA LYS A 241 -2.70 20.14 -3.40
C LYS A 241 -2.99 18.92 -2.51
N TYR A 242 -4.19 18.34 -2.63
CA TYR A 242 -4.53 17.12 -1.90
C TYR A 242 -3.59 15.97 -2.27
N GLN A 243 -3.31 15.76 -3.56
CA GLN A 243 -2.38 14.71 -4.01
C GLN A 243 -1.00 14.89 -3.39
N LYS A 244 -0.45 16.10 -3.51
CA LYS A 244 0.85 16.45 -2.92
C LYS A 244 0.91 16.21 -1.42
N ASP A 245 -0.10 16.64 -0.68
CA ASP A 245 -0.05 16.67 0.79
C ASP A 245 -0.49 15.35 1.44
N ARG A 246 -1.34 14.56 0.78
CA ARG A 246 -2.03 13.40 1.39
C ARG A 246 -1.74 12.07 0.72
N VAL A 247 -1.36 12.06 -0.56
CA VAL A 247 -1.13 10.81 -1.31
C VAL A 247 0.36 10.61 -1.49
N PHE A 248 0.96 9.75 -0.67
CA PHE A 248 2.38 9.43 -0.75
C PHE A 248 2.68 8.47 -1.90
N ALA A 249 2.68 8.98 -3.12
CA ALA A 249 3.02 8.24 -4.32
C ALA A 249 4.39 8.65 -4.89
N PHE A 250 5.11 7.69 -5.47
CA PHE A 250 6.34 7.92 -6.22
C PHE A 250 6.50 6.88 -7.34
N ALA A 251 7.32 7.20 -8.33
CA ALA A 251 7.63 6.30 -9.43
C ALA A 251 9.06 5.74 -9.33
N VAL A 252 9.21 4.48 -9.71
CA VAL A 252 10.50 3.82 -9.95
C VAL A 252 10.54 3.41 -11.42
N VAL A 253 11.38 4.07 -12.20
CA VAL A 253 11.48 3.90 -13.65
C VAL A 253 12.69 3.04 -13.95
N LEU A 254 12.47 1.87 -14.54
CA LEU A 254 13.50 0.87 -14.80
C LEU A 254 13.72 0.67 -16.29
N GLY A 255 14.96 0.89 -16.73
CA GLY A 255 15.41 0.87 -18.12
C GLY A 255 15.34 2.23 -18.81
N GLU A 256 15.52 2.24 -20.14
CA GLU A 256 15.62 3.47 -20.92
C GLU A 256 14.28 4.23 -21.00
N LEU A 257 14.34 5.56 -20.78
CA LEU A 257 13.17 6.43 -20.85
C LEU A 257 12.92 6.90 -22.29
N ASN A 258 11.70 6.70 -22.78
CA ASN A 258 11.22 7.26 -24.04
C ASN A 258 10.34 8.50 -23.81
N ASN A 259 9.91 9.16 -24.89
CA ASN A 259 9.08 10.36 -24.80
C ASN A 259 7.74 10.13 -24.06
N ILE A 260 7.16 8.93 -24.15
CA ILE A 260 5.92 8.58 -23.46
C ILE A 260 6.15 8.58 -21.95
N ILE A 261 7.20 7.88 -21.48
CA ILE A 261 7.58 7.86 -20.06
C ILE A 261 7.85 9.28 -19.53
N TRP A 262 8.56 10.10 -20.30
CA TRP A 262 8.83 11.49 -19.91
C TRP A 262 7.55 12.33 -19.78
N THR A 263 6.59 12.18 -20.70
CA THR A 263 5.38 12.98 -20.68
C THR A 263 4.38 12.53 -19.62
N THR A 264 4.21 11.20 -19.43
CA THR A 264 3.40 10.66 -18.32
C THR A 264 4.01 11.05 -16.98
N GLY A 265 5.34 11.02 -16.87
CA GLY A 265 6.09 11.50 -15.70
C GLY A 265 5.87 12.99 -15.42
N ALA A 266 5.86 13.85 -16.44
CA ALA A 266 5.52 15.26 -16.27
C ALA A 266 4.09 15.46 -15.72
N GLY A 267 3.14 14.65 -16.16
CA GLY A 267 1.79 14.59 -15.59
C GLY A 267 1.78 14.16 -14.12
N ALA A 268 2.55 13.13 -13.75
CA ALA A 268 2.68 12.69 -12.35
C ALA A 268 3.34 13.75 -11.46
N ILE A 269 4.32 14.50 -11.99
CA ILE A 269 4.96 15.61 -11.27
C ILE A 269 3.92 16.69 -10.94
N ASN A 270 2.98 17.03 -11.83
CA ASN A 270 1.90 17.98 -11.50
C ASN A 270 1.11 17.59 -10.25
N MET A 271 0.95 16.29 -10.00
CA MET A 271 0.27 15.75 -8.83
C MET A 271 1.16 15.72 -7.57
N GLY A 272 2.42 16.13 -7.69
CA GLY A 272 3.41 16.14 -6.61
C GLY A 272 4.11 14.81 -6.40
N PHE A 273 4.15 13.95 -7.44
CA PHE A 273 4.76 12.62 -7.36
C PHE A 273 6.14 12.61 -8.02
N PRO A 274 7.22 12.34 -7.27
CA PRO A 274 8.57 12.29 -7.82
C PRO A 274 8.85 10.94 -8.51
N ALA A 275 9.90 10.91 -9.32
CA ALA A 275 10.38 9.70 -9.99
C ALA A 275 11.88 9.47 -9.78
N ILE A 276 12.26 8.22 -9.52
CA ILE A 276 13.65 7.76 -9.57
C ILE A 276 13.84 6.85 -10.77
N ALA A 277 14.88 7.12 -11.57
CA ALA A 277 15.31 6.25 -12.66
C ALA A 277 16.55 5.42 -12.28
N ASP A 278 16.66 4.20 -12.82
CA ASP A 278 17.87 3.38 -12.74
C ASP A 278 18.89 3.65 -13.89
N THR A 279 18.59 4.65 -14.72
CA THR A 279 19.43 5.09 -15.84
C THR A 279 19.98 6.50 -15.62
N ASP A 280 21.02 6.86 -16.39
CA ASP A 280 21.65 8.18 -16.31
C ASP A 280 20.75 9.26 -16.93
N VAL A 281 19.89 9.86 -16.12
CA VAL A 281 18.98 10.94 -16.50
C VAL A 281 19.38 12.29 -15.89
N PRO A 282 18.96 13.43 -16.47
CA PRO A 282 19.11 14.73 -15.83
C PRO A 282 18.23 14.85 -14.58
N VAL A 283 18.76 15.48 -13.53
CA VAL A 283 18.03 15.72 -12.28
C VAL A 283 17.11 16.94 -12.43
N ILE A 284 15.88 16.83 -11.92
CA ILE A 284 14.98 17.96 -11.74
C ILE A 284 14.91 18.30 -10.25
N HIS A 285 15.61 19.37 -9.88
CA HIS A 285 15.63 19.90 -8.52
C HIS A 285 14.25 20.39 -8.06
N PRO A 286 13.98 20.46 -6.74
CA PRO A 286 12.68 20.86 -6.21
C PRO A 286 12.26 22.24 -6.72
N THR A 287 11.09 22.33 -7.33
CA THR A 287 10.53 23.60 -7.82
C THR A 287 9.39 24.13 -6.94
N GLY A 288 9.03 23.37 -5.90
CA GLY A 288 7.87 23.62 -5.06
C GLY A 288 6.65 22.79 -5.46
N VAL A 289 6.72 21.99 -6.53
CA VAL A 289 5.69 21.01 -6.88
C VAL A 289 5.84 19.74 -6.03
N CYS A 290 6.99 19.06 -6.11
CA CYS A 290 7.36 17.99 -5.16
C CYS A 290 7.98 18.56 -3.87
N ILE A 291 8.14 17.70 -2.85
CA ILE A 291 8.79 18.06 -1.57
C ILE A 291 10.31 18.19 -1.76
N TYR A 292 10.92 17.20 -2.42
CA TYR A 292 12.33 17.18 -2.79
C TYR A 292 12.47 17.17 -4.32
N GLU A 293 13.53 16.58 -4.87
CA GLU A 293 13.72 16.46 -6.32
C GLU A 293 12.51 15.80 -6.98
N GLU A 294 12.11 16.33 -8.13
CA GLU A 294 11.00 15.81 -8.93
C GLU A 294 11.42 14.60 -9.76
N VAL A 295 12.66 14.61 -10.23
CA VAL A 295 13.31 13.51 -10.94
C VAL A 295 14.75 13.40 -10.48
N ASP A 296 15.19 12.20 -10.17
CA ASP A 296 16.59 11.89 -9.89
C ASP A 296 16.91 10.46 -10.34
N LYS A 297 18.15 10.04 -10.13
CA LYS A 297 18.65 8.72 -10.49
C LYS A 297 19.29 8.01 -9.31
N GLU A 298 19.17 6.69 -9.30
CA GLU A 298 19.92 5.80 -8.43
C GLU A 298 20.31 4.56 -9.23
N LEU A 299 21.59 4.45 -9.55
CA LEU A 299 22.13 3.39 -10.40
C LEU A 299 22.36 2.09 -9.63
N ASP A 300 22.35 2.13 -8.30
CA ASP A 300 22.41 0.95 -7.44
C ASP A 300 20.99 0.41 -7.18
N PRO A 301 20.62 -0.74 -7.75
CA PRO A 301 19.27 -1.28 -7.57
C PRO A 301 18.92 -1.60 -6.11
N GLY A 302 19.91 -1.82 -5.25
CA GLY A 302 19.71 -2.06 -3.82
C GLY A 302 19.38 -0.80 -3.02
N LYS A 303 19.46 0.39 -3.62
CA LYS A 303 19.18 1.68 -2.98
C LYS A 303 18.02 2.44 -3.60
N ILE A 304 17.56 2.04 -4.78
CA ILE A 304 16.57 2.77 -5.57
C ILE A 304 15.26 2.98 -4.80
N VAL A 305 14.79 1.96 -4.07
CA VAL A 305 13.56 2.03 -3.27
C VAL A 305 13.73 2.99 -2.10
N GLN A 306 14.83 2.86 -1.35
CA GLN A 306 15.14 3.77 -0.25
C GLN A 306 15.22 5.22 -0.74
N ARG A 307 15.92 5.47 -1.85
CA ARG A 307 16.05 6.79 -2.46
C ARG A 307 14.69 7.38 -2.84
N ALA A 308 13.81 6.59 -3.44
CA ALA A 308 12.47 7.03 -3.84
C ALA A 308 11.59 7.40 -2.62
N ILE A 309 11.67 6.62 -1.54
CA ILE A 309 10.98 6.89 -0.27
C ILE A 309 11.46 8.21 0.34
N GLU A 310 12.78 8.42 0.40
CA GLU A 310 13.39 9.65 0.92
C GLU A 310 12.93 10.87 0.12
N GLN A 311 12.93 10.78 -1.22
CA GLN A 311 12.50 11.86 -2.10
C GLN A 311 11.01 12.17 -2.03
N ARG A 312 10.17 11.17 -1.77
CA ARG A 312 8.76 11.44 -1.49
C ARG A 312 8.55 12.13 -0.14
N GLY A 313 9.55 12.09 0.74
CA GLY A 313 9.45 12.54 2.13
C GLY A 313 8.64 11.59 3.01
N LEU A 314 8.53 10.32 2.58
CA LEU A 314 7.78 9.31 3.30
C LEU A 314 8.61 8.81 4.49
N LYS A 315 8.12 9.06 5.72
CA LYS A 315 8.74 8.55 6.95
C LYS A 315 8.16 7.20 7.30
N ILE A 316 8.81 6.13 6.85
CA ILE A 316 8.41 4.78 7.22
C ILE A 316 9.14 4.38 8.50
N SER A 317 8.41 4.20 9.61
CA SER A 317 8.96 3.47 10.75
C SER A 317 8.63 1.99 10.58
N VAL A 318 9.53 1.24 9.95
CA VAL A 318 9.43 -0.21 9.93
C VAL A 318 10.16 -0.72 11.16
N GLU A 319 9.39 -1.09 12.19
CA GLU A 319 9.94 -1.92 13.26
C GLU A 319 9.78 -3.38 12.85
N LYS A 320 10.89 -4.12 12.84
CA LYS A 320 10.87 -5.56 12.59
C LYS A 320 11.36 -6.27 13.85
N PRO A 321 10.60 -7.24 14.39
CA PRO A 321 11.11 -8.07 15.46
C PRO A 321 12.30 -8.91 14.96
N PRO A 322 13.34 -9.15 15.76
CA PRO A 322 14.48 -9.95 15.37
C PRO A 322 14.11 -11.45 15.35
N ILE A 323 13.49 -11.89 14.25
CA ILE A 323 13.04 -13.26 14.01
C ILE A 323 13.58 -13.79 12.66
N PRO A 324 13.67 -15.12 12.46
CA PRO A 324 14.29 -15.70 11.27
C PRO A 324 13.37 -15.76 10.03
N VAL A 325 12.18 -15.15 10.08
CA VAL A 325 11.24 -15.10 8.95
C VAL A 325 10.90 -13.65 8.62
N ALA A 326 10.37 -13.43 7.41
CA ALA A 326 9.88 -12.10 7.03
C ALA A 326 8.71 -11.67 7.94
N TYR A 327 8.63 -10.36 8.22
CA TYR A 327 7.62 -9.78 9.10
C TYR A 327 6.97 -8.56 8.45
N GLY A 328 5.64 -8.53 8.38
CA GLY A 328 4.84 -7.40 7.93
C GLY A 328 3.37 -7.76 7.61
N PRO A 329 2.47 -6.75 7.52
CA PRO A 329 1.06 -6.86 7.13
C PRO A 329 0.76 -7.71 5.88
N ALA A 330 1.70 -7.79 4.93
CA ALA A 330 1.53 -8.63 3.74
C ALA A 330 1.34 -10.13 4.06
N PHE A 331 1.81 -10.60 5.22
CA PHE A 331 1.71 -12.01 5.61
C PHE A 331 0.46 -12.32 6.46
N GLU A 332 -0.28 -11.30 6.92
CA GLU A 332 -1.40 -11.47 7.87
C GLU A 332 -2.53 -12.38 7.34
N GLY A 333 -2.69 -12.45 6.02
CA GLY A 333 -3.71 -13.26 5.36
C GLY A 333 -3.31 -14.72 5.09
N GLU A 334 -2.08 -15.14 5.41
CA GLU A 334 -1.60 -16.50 5.12
C GLU A 334 -2.45 -17.56 5.83
N ARG A 335 -2.83 -18.62 5.12
CA ARG A 335 -3.59 -19.75 5.67
C ARG A 335 -2.71 -20.98 5.81
N ILE A 336 -2.53 -21.50 7.02
CA ILE A 336 -1.78 -22.73 7.27
C ILE A 336 -2.74 -23.92 7.28
N ARG A 337 -2.67 -24.74 6.23
CA ARG A 337 -3.43 -25.99 6.12
C ARG A 337 -2.77 -27.10 6.93
N LYS A 338 -3.49 -28.21 7.13
CA LYS A 338 -3.05 -29.30 8.02
C LYS A 338 -1.79 -29.99 7.50
N GLU A 339 -1.66 -30.11 6.19
CA GLU A 339 -0.53 -30.70 5.48
C GLU A 339 0.77 -29.90 5.63
N ASP A 340 0.66 -28.57 5.77
CA ASP A 340 1.81 -27.68 5.91
C ASP A 340 2.13 -27.34 7.37
N MET A 341 1.29 -27.79 8.31
CA MET A 341 1.37 -27.46 9.74
C MET A 341 2.47 -28.26 10.44
N PHE A 342 3.33 -27.56 11.18
CA PHE A 342 4.31 -28.16 12.07
C PHE A 342 3.73 -28.42 13.46
N ILE A 343 3.11 -27.40 14.07
CA ILE A 343 2.53 -27.46 15.40
C ILE A 343 1.28 -26.56 15.48
N GLU A 344 0.30 -26.95 16.30
CA GLU A 344 -0.86 -26.13 16.65
C GLU A 344 -1.10 -26.04 18.16
N PHE A 345 -1.61 -24.89 18.60
CA PHE A 345 -1.93 -24.57 19.99
C PHE A 345 -3.35 -24.03 20.06
N GLY A 346 -4.16 -24.46 21.02
CA GLY A 346 -5.51 -23.94 21.21
C GLY A 346 -6.56 -24.56 20.29
N GLY A 347 -7.54 -23.74 19.91
CA GLY A 347 -8.77 -24.22 19.29
C GLY A 347 -9.50 -25.21 20.22
N GLN A 348 -10.04 -26.29 19.66
CA GLN A 348 -10.65 -27.37 20.44
C GLN A 348 -9.67 -28.52 20.74
N ARG A 349 -8.36 -28.31 20.56
CA ARG A 349 -7.34 -29.37 20.61
C ARG A 349 -6.56 -29.38 21.92
N THR A 350 -6.03 -28.22 22.32
CA THR A 350 -5.23 -28.07 23.56
C THR A 350 -5.68 -26.83 24.32
N PRO A 351 -5.47 -26.76 25.64
CA PRO A 351 -5.68 -25.53 26.39
C PRO A 351 -4.75 -24.43 25.88
N SER A 352 -5.32 -23.28 25.54
CA SER A 352 -4.55 -22.12 25.12
C SER A 352 -5.25 -20.82 25.50
N PHE A 353 -4.48 -19.80 25.86
CA PHE A 353 -5.00 -18.45 26.04
C PHE A 353 -3.93 -17.37 25.84
N GLU A 354 -4.38 -16.14 25.65
CA GLU A 354 -3.53 -14.96 25.58
C GLU A 354 -4.06 -13.86 26.50
N TRP A 355 -3.19 -13.24 27.29
CA TRP A 355 -3.59 -12.32 28.34
C TRP A 355 -2.60 -11.16 28.51
N VAL A 356 -3.09 -9.93 28.45
CA VAL A 356 -2.30 -8.73 28.79
C VAL A 356 -2.60 -8.29 30.22
N ARG A 357 -1.56 -7.90 30.96
CA ARG A 357 -1.67 -7.36 32.33
C ARG A 357 -0.86 -6.08 32.48
N MET A 358 -1.45 -5.09 33.13
CA MET A 358 -0.68 -3.94 33.61
C MET A 358 0.18 -4.36 34.81
N LYS A 359 1.44 -3.91 34.80
CA LYS A 359 2.40 -4.03 35.91
C LYS A 359 3.03 -2.69 36.24
N GLU A 360 3.60 -2.59 37.43
CA GLU A 360 4.43 -1.46 37.82
C GLU A 360 5.82 -1.54 37.14
N LEU A 361 6.44 -0.39 36.90
CA LEU A 361 7.72 -0.28 36.18
C LEU A 361 8.88 -1.07 36.83
N ASN A 362 8.80 -1.34 38.13
CA ASN A 362 9.79 -2.08 38.89
C ASN A 362 9.50 -3.60 38.98
N GLU A 363 8.32 -4.05 38.57
CA GLU A 363 7.94 -5.47 38.59
C GLU A 363 8.43 -6.23 37.36
N ILE A 364 8.74 -5.52 36.27
CA ILE A 364 9.12 -6.13 35.00
C ILE A 364 10.42 -5.57 34.42
N GLU A 365 11.07 -6.42 33.64
CA GLU A 365 12.26 -6.11 32.86
C GLU A 365 11.87 -5.95 31.39
N ASP A 366 12.31 -4.87 30.77
CA ASP A 366 11.94 -4.56 29.39
C ASP A 366 12.56 -5.54 28.40
N ASN A 367 11.81 -5.87 27.34
CA ASN A 367 12.15 -6.83 26.30
C ASN A 367 12.46 -8.25 26.78
N LYS A 368 12.06 -8.61 27.99
CA LYS A 368 12.32 -9.94 28.55
C LYS A 368 11.30 -10.96 28.08
N VAL A 369 11.81 -12.10 27.61
CA VAL A 369 11.00 -13.28 27.27
C VAL A 369 11.34 -14.42 28.23
N ILE A 370 10.32 -15.00 28.84
CA ILE A 370 10.43 -16.13 29.77
C ILE A 370 9.60 -17.28 29.21
N ILE A 371 10.14 -18.50 29.21
CA ILE A 371 9.39 -19.71 28.88
C ILE A 371 9.37 -20.62 30.10
N VAL A 372 8.17 -20.93 30.57
CA VAL A 372 7.90 -21.79 31.72
C VAL A 372 7.34 -23.12 31.22
N GLY A 373 8.12 -24.18 31.45
CA GLY A 373 7.70 -25.55 31.21
C GLY A 373 8.88 -26.47 30.92
N ASP A 374 8.85 -27.66 31.49
CA ASP A 374 9.99 -28.58 31.44
C ASP A 374 10.12 -29.22 30.06
N GLY A 375 11.35 -29.23 29.52
CA GLY A 375 11.67 -29.86 28.23
C GLY A 375 10.91 -29.29 27.03
N TRP A 376 10.44 -28.03 27.12
CA TRP A 376 9.61 -27.42 26.08
C TRP A 376 10.27 -27.43 24.70
N LYS A 377 11.61 -27.34 24.62
CA LYS A 377 12.37 -27.42 23.35
C LYS A 377 12.17 -28.75 22.64
N GLU A 378 12.26 -29.84 23.38
CA GLU A 378 12.07 -31.19 22.83
C GLU A 378 10.61 -31.43 22.43
N LYS A 379 9.66 -30.93 23.23
CA LYS A 379 8.23 -30.97 22.90
C LYS A 379 7.94 -30.18 21.62
N TYR A 380 8.49 -28.99 21.52
CA TYR A 380 8.37 -28.15 20.33
C TYR A 380 8.96 -28.85 19.11
N GLU A 381 10.16 -29.43 19.19
CA GLU A 381 10.83 -30.09 18.07
C GLU A 381 10.04 -31.29 17.51
N LYS A 382 9.26 -31.98 18.36
CA LYS A 382 8.37 -33.07 17.92
C LYS A 382 7.18 -32.59 17.08
N GLY A 383 6.83 -31.31 17.15
CA GLY A 383 5.65 -30.74 16.50
C GLY A 383 4.33 -31.33 17.03
N GLY A 384 3.26 -31.19 16.24
CA GLY A 384 1.95 -31.72 16.55
C GLY A 384 1.07 -30.76 17.34
N GLN A 385 0.77 -31.07 18.60
CA GLN A 385 -0.15 -30.30 19.44
C GLN A 385 0.46 -30.01 20.80
N MET A 386 0.31 -28.77 21.28
CA MET A 386 0.92 -28.35 22.54
C MET A 386 0.03 -27.32 23.25
N PRO A 387 -0.09 -27.34 24.58
CA PRO A 387 -0.70 -26.25 25.35
C PRO A 387 0.13 -24.98 25.25
N LEU A 388 -0.51 -23.80 25.28
CA LEU A 388 0.20 -22.52 25.20
C LEU A 388 -0.52 -21.41 25.95
N ALA A 389 0.18 -20.72 26.84
CA ALA A 389 -0.29 -19.43 27.34
C ALA A 389 0.68 -18.33 26.92
N ILE A 390 0.16 -17.22 26.38
CA ILE A 390 0.94 -16.01 26.10
C ILE A 390 0.51 -14.94 27.10
N VAL A 391 1.36 -14.65 28.09
CA VAL A 391 1.10 -13.63 29.11
C VAL A 391 2.02 -12.43 28.86
N ILE A 392 1.43 -11.27 28.55
CA ILE A 392 2.14 -10.03 28.26
C ILE A 392 1.97 -9.09 29.45
N ASP A 393 3.04 -8.83 30.17
CA ASP A 393 3.09 -7.82 31.20
C ASP A 393 3.59 -6.49 30.59
N ALA A 394 2.77 -5.44 30.67
CA ALA A 394 3.08 -4.11 30.15
C ALA A 394 3.08 -3.08 31.28
N ALA A 395 4.12 -2.25 31.32
CA ALA A 395 4.25 -1.16 32.29
C ALA A 395 4.55 0.15 31.57
N GLY A 396 4.00 1.26 32.06
CA GLY A 396 4.30 2.58 31.55
C GLY A 396 3.61 3.68 32.34
N ARG A 397 4.16 4.90 32.32
CA ARG A 397 3.62 6.04 33.09
C ARG A 397 2.19 6.41 32.70
N LYS A 398 1.81 6.13 31.44
CA LYS A 398 0.47 6.37 30.90
C LYS A 398 -0.33 5.08 30.74
N MET A 399 0.24 3.92 31.11
CA MET A 399 -0.45 2.64 31.03
C MET A 399 -1.60 2.61 32.05
N GLN A 400 -2.73 2.02 31.65
CA GLN A 400 -3.93 1.88 32.47
C GLN A 400 -4.53 0.49 32.24
N LYS A 401 -5.28 -0.02 33.21
CA LYS A 401 -5.98 -1.31 33.10
C LYS A 401 -6.94 -1.36 31.90
N ASP A 402 -7.47 -0.22 31.47
CA ASP A 402 -8.40 -0.14 30.32
C ASP A 402 -7.69 -0.35 28.98
N PHE A 403 -6.38 -0.13 28.92
CA PHE A 403 -5.59 -0.39 27.72
C PHE A 403 -5.24 -1.87 27.56
N GLU A 404 -5.39 -2.71 28.59
CA GLU A 404 -5.06 -4.14 28.51
C GLU A 404 -5.79 -4.83 27.35
N SER A 405 -7.10 -4.62 27.21
CA SER A 405 -7.88 -5.25 26.12
C SER A 405 -7.54 -4.69 24.74
N VAL A 406 -7.11 -3.42 24.66
CA VAL A 406 -6.70 -2.78 23.40
C VAL A 406 -5.40 -3.39 22.91
N ILE A 407 -4.45 -3.60 23.82
CA ILE A 407 -3.18 -4.27 23.54
C ILE A 407 -3.41 -5.75 23.20
N GLU A 408 -4.26 -6.44 23.97
CA GLU A 408 -4.54 -7.87 23.80
C GLU A 408 -5.08 -8.17 22.40
N ARG A 409 -5.96 -7.31 21.87
CA ARG A 409 -6.47 -7.44 20.51
C ARG A 409 -5.39 -7.34 19.43
N LYS A 410 -4.23 -6.72 19.73
CA LYS A 410 -3.10 -6.64 18.80
C LYS A 410 -2.21 -7.88 18.78
N ILE A 411 -2.38 -8.84 19.70
CA ILE A 411 -1.70 -10.13 19.65
C ILE A 411 -2.01 -10.86 18.32
N HIS A 412 -3.26 -10.78 17.87
CA HIS A 412 -3.68 -11.34 16.58
C HIS A 412 -2.84 -10.82 15.40
N HIS A 413 -2.78 -9.51 15.23
CA HIS A 413 -1.98 -8.89 14.16
C HIS A 413 -0.50 -9.21 14.35
N ASN A 414 0.01 -9.11 15.57
CA ASN A 414 1.42 -9.33 15.85
C ASN A 414 1.88 -10.74 15.42
N ILE A 415 1.08 -11.78 15.65
CA ILE A 415 1.41 -13.15 15.24
C ILE A 415 1.24 -13.33 13.73
N ASN A 416 0.11 -12.89 13.15
CA ASN A 416 -0.19 -13.12 11.73
C ASN A 416 0.74 -12.35 10.78
N GLU A 417 1.32 -11.23 11.21
CA GLU A 417 2.30 -10.49 10.41
C GLU A 417 3.65 -11.23 10.24
N ALA A 418 3.91 -12.32 10.98
CA ALA A 418 5.09 -13.14 10.78
C ALA A 418 4.82 -14.24 9.75
N GLN A 419 5.63 -14.31 8.70
CA GLN A 419 5.48 -15.29 7.63
C GLN A 419 5.46 -16.73 8.17
N GLY A 420 4.46 -17.50 7.76
CA GLY A 420 4.29 -18.90 8.15
C GLY A 420 3.84 -19.12 9.60
N LEU A 421 3.37 -18.08 10.29
CA LEU A 421 2.60 -18.15 11.54
C LEU A 421 1.14 -17.76 11.27
N TRP A 422 0.21 -18.32 12.05
CA TRP A 422 -1.20 -18.02 11.92
C TRP A 422 -1.86 -18.00 13.30
N HIS A 423 -2.75 -17.03 13.53
CA HIS A 423 -3.52 -16.87 14.75
C HIS A 423 -4.98 -16.51 14.45
N MET A 424 -5.91 -17.11 15.18
CA MET A 424 -7.33 -16.78 15.14
C MET A 424 -7.96 -16.91 16.52
N GLY A 425 -9.05 -16.17 16.76
CA GLY A 425 -9.69 -16.13 18.07
C GLY A 425 -9.11 -15.02 18.94
N GLN A 426 -9.45 -15.08 20.23
CA GLN A 426 -9.04 -14.10 21.23
C GLN A 426 -9.14 -14.74 22.62
N ARG A 427 -8.45 -14.16 23.62
CA ARG A 427 -8.54 -14.58 25.03
C ARG A 427 -8.23 -16.08 25.18
N ASP A 428 -9.12 -16.87 25.78
CA ASP A 428 -8.99 -18.31 26.00
C ASP A 428 -9.63 -19.19 24.92
N LEU A 429 -10.00 -18.58 23.78
CA LEU A 429 -10.50 -19.25 22.59
C LEU A 429 -9.57 -19.06 21.39
N ASN A 430 -8.30 -18.74 21.64
CA ASN A 430 -7.32 -18.56 20.60
C ASN A 430 -6.90 -19.88 19.96
N TRP A 431 -6.39 -19.80 18.73
CA TRP A 431 -5.88 -20.91 17.97
C TRP A 431 -4.69 -20.42 17.14
N ILE A 432 -3.53 -21.02 17.38
CA ILE A 432 -2.26 -20.64 16.75
C ILE A 432 -1.70 -21.83 15.98
N ARG A 433 -1.11 -21.56 14.82
CA ARG A 433 -0.38 -22.54 14.00
C ARG A 433 0.97 -21.99 13.57
N ILE A 434 1.94 -22.88 13.45
CA ILE A 434 3.24 -22.61 12.83
C ILE A 434 3.42 -23.60 11.68
N SER A 435 3.85 -23.10 10.53
CA SER A 435 4.11 -23.92 9.35
C SER A 435 5.45 -24.67 9.44
N SER A 436 5.54 -25.76 8.69
CA SER A 436 6.78 -26.51 8.52
C SER A 436 7.89 -25.70 7.88
N ASN A 437 7.55 -24.71 7.03
CA ASN A 437 8.53 -23.81 6.43
C ASN A 437 9.07 -22.82 7.47
N ALA A 438 8.21 -22.16 8.24
CA ALA A 438 8.65 -21.28 9.33
C ALA A 438 9.55 -22.00 10.35
N LYS A 439 9.26 -23.28 10.65
CA LYS A 439 10.14 -24.12 11.49
C LYS A 439 11.50 -24.37 10.83
N LYS A 440 11.56 -24.65 9.53
CA LYS A 440 12.83 -24.83 8.79
C LYS A 440 13.68 -23.57 8.80
N GLU A 441 13.06 -22.39 8.68
CA GLU A 441 13.75 -21.10 8.79
C GLU A 441 14.25 -20.82 10.22
N GLY A 442 13.69 -21.50 11.23
CA GLY A 442 14.22 -21.50 12.59
C GLY A 442 13.30 -20.89 13.65
N ILE A 443 12.00 -20.70 13.36
CA ILE A 443 11.05 -20.18 14.34
C ILE A 443 10.95 -21.09 15.57
N THR A 444 10.84 -20.47 16.74
CA THR A 444 10.71 -21.11 18.06
C THR A 444 9.70 -20.35 18.93
N LEU A 445 9.38 -20.89 20.11
CA LEU A 445 8.54 -20.20 21.08
C LEU A 445 9.17 -18.90 21.59
N GLU A 446 10.51 -18.80 21.72
CA GLU A 446 11.16 -17.53 22.08
C GLU A 446 10.82 -16.43 21.07
N HIS A 447 10.80 -16.76 19.78
CA HIS A 447 10.48 -15.79 18.74
C HIS A 447 9.04 -15.27 18.86
N ILE A 448 8.07 -16.08 19.29
CA ILE A 448 6.72 -15.59 19.61
C ILE A 448 6.79 -14.52 20.70
N GLY A 449 7.57 -14.78 21.77
CA GLY A 449 7.78 -13.82 22.84
C GLY A 449 8.44 -12.53 22.35
N VAL A 450 9.48 -12.64 21.51
CA VAL A 450 10.20 -11.50 20.91
C VAL A 450 9.29 -10.65 20.03
N VAL A 451 8.42 -11.28 19.23
CA VAL A 451 7.41 -10.55 18.44
C VAL A 451 6.48 -9.79 19.36
N MET A 452 5.99 -10.42 20.43
CA MET A 452 5.08 -9.77 21.38
C MET A 452 5.74 -8.60 22.11
N THR A 453 6.98 -8.75 22.61
CA THR A 453 7.69 -7.65 23.29
C THR A 453 7.93 -6.49 22.32
N THR A 454 8.55 -6.76 21.17
CA THR A 454 8.95 -5.74 20.19
C THR A 454 7.75 -4.96 19.66
N MET A 455 6.71 -5.68 19.21
CA MET A 455 5.59 -5.05 18.52
C MET A 455 4.61 -4.39 19.47
N THR A 456 4.42 -4.93 20.68
CA THR A 456 3.64 -4.24 21.72
C THR A 456 4.32 -2.93 22.10
N HIS A 457 5.64 -2.97 22.33
CA HIS A 457 6.41 -1.77 22.64
C HIS A 457 6.33 -0.74 21.50
N HIS A 458 6.50 -1.17 20.25
CA HIS A 458 6.45 -0.27 19.09
C HIS A 458 5.07 0.36 18.88
N ARG A 459 4.00 -0.46 18.86
CA ARG A 459 2.63 0.00 18.58
C ARG A 459 2.09 0.92 19.68
N PHE A 460 2.53 0.73 20.91
CA PHE A 460 2.04 1.47 22.08
C PHE A 460 3.12 2.31 22.75
N LYS A 461 4.16 2.73 22.00
CA LYS A 461 5.33 3.49 22.51
C LYS A 461 5.02 4.78 23.27
N SER A 462 3.80 5.31 23.12
CA SER A 462 3.34 6.50 23.83
C SER A 462 2.69 6.20 25.19
N ILE A 463 2.38 4.93 25.46
CA ILE A 463 1.63 4.43 26.63
C ILE A 463 2.49 3.46 27.44
N VAL A 464 3.20 2.55 26.75
CA VAL A 464 3.98 1.46 27.31
C VAL A 464 5.47 1.83 27.26
N ASP A 465 6.13 1.75 28.41
CA ASP A 465 7.57 2.01 28.58
C ASP A 465 8.38 0.70 28.70
N LYS A 466 7.76 -0.40 29.17
CA LYS A 466 8.38 -1.72 29.31
C LYS A 466 7.42 -2.85 28.94
N VAL A 467 7.92 -3.89 28.28
CA VAL A 467 7.16 -5.12 28.01
C VAL A 467 7.96 -6.35 28.39
N GLN A 468 7.32 -7.27 29.12
CA GLN A 468 7.83 -8.61 29.41
C GLN A 468 6.80 -9.64 28.98
N VAL A 469 7.24 -10.71 28.32
CA VAL A 469 6.36 -11.82 27.91
C VAL A 469 6.76 -13.10 28.61
N THR A 470 5.77 -13.80 29.16
CA THR A 470 5.92 -15.14 29.73
C THR A 470 5.07 -16.12 28.94
N ILE A 471 5.71 -17.17 28.43
CA ILE A 471 5.07 -18.26 27.69
C ILE A 471 5.01 -19.49 28.60
N TYR A 472 3.82 -20.04 28.81
CA TYR A 472 3.66 -21.30 29.54
C TYR A 472 3.33 -22.42 28.58
N THR A 473 3.96 -23.58 28.77
CA THR A 473 3.82 -24.72 27.85
C THR A 473 3.34 -26.01 28.51
N ASP A 474 3.41 -26.09 29.82
CA ASP A 474 2.89 -27.25 30.56
C ASP A 474 1.41 -27.08 30.84
N GLU A 475 0.62 -28.11 30.49
CA GLU A 475 -0.85 -28.04 30.51
C GLU A 475 -1.41 -27.61 31.88
N LYS A 476 -0.80 -28.12 32.96
CA LYS A 476 -1.20 -27.79 34.33
C LYS A 476 -1.04 -26.30 34.63
N ASP A 477 0.08 -25.70 34.20
CA ASP A 477 0.35 -24.28 34.43
C ASP A 477 -0.52 -23.41 33.54
N VAL A 478 -0.72 -23.82 32.27
CA VAL A 478 -1.65 -23.14 31.35
C VAL A 478 -3.05 -23.09 31.96
N LEU A 479 -3.58 -24.23 32.43
CA LEU A 479 -4.92 -24.28 33.04
C LEU A 479 -5.00 -23.46 34.35
N ALA A 480 -3.94 -23.48 35.17
CA ALA A 480 -3.91 -22.71 36.42
C ALA A 480 -3.98 -21.20 36.16
N ILE A 481 -3.17 -20.68 35.23
CA ILE A 481 -3.16 -19.25 34.90
C ILE A 481 -4.40 -18.86 34.09
N GLN A 482 -4.96 -19.77 33.28
CA GLN A 482 -6.20 -19.52 32.53
C GLN A 482 -7.37 -19.16 33.45
N GLU A 483 -7.45 -19.75 34.65
CA GLU A 483 -8.47 -19.41 35.63
C GLU A 483 -8.32 -17.98 36.19
N GLU A 484 -7.09 -17.47 36.29
CA GLU A 484 -6.84 -16.06 36.64
C GLU A 484 -7.23 -15.14 35.48
N ALA A 485 -6.85 -15.50 34.26
CA ALA A 485 -7.16 -14.74 33.06
C ALA A 485 -8.68 -14.62 32.85
N ARG A 486 -9.43 -15.72 33.07
CA ARG A 486 -10.90 -15.73 33.00
C ARG A 486 -11.57 -14.78 33.98
N LYS A 487 -11.02 -14.63 35.19
CA LYS A 487 -11.52 -13.63 36.16
C LYS A 487 -11.30 -12.22 35.61
N ALA A 488 -10.12 -11.93 35.09
CA ALA A 488 -9.84 -10.64 34.47
C ALA A 488 -10.73 -10.36 33.25
N TYR A 489 -11.00 -11.36 32.40
CA TYR A 489 -11.94 -11.22 31.28
C TYR A 489 -13.35 -10.91 31.75
N LYS A 490 -13.83 -11.61 32.77
CA LYS A 490 -15.15 -11.36 33.35
C LYS A 490 -15.26 -9.95 33.94
N ASP A 491 -14.22 -9.49 34.63
CA ASP A 491 -14.18 -8.13 35.18
C ASP A 491 -14.16 -7.06 34.06
N ARG A 492 -13.47 -7.33 32.94
CA ARG A 492 -13.50 -6.47 31.74
C ARG A 492 -14.90 -6.45 31.11
N ASP A 493 -15.53 -7.61 30.95
CA ASP A 493 -16.86 -7.72 30.36
C ASP A 493 -17.94 -7.05 31.21
N GLN A 494 -17.83 -7.13 32.55
CA GLN A 494 -18.74 -6.42 33.46
C GLN A 494 -18.63 -4.90 33.32
N ARG A 495 -17.40 -4.37 33.19
CA ARG A 495 -17.18 -2.93 32.99
C ARG A 495 -17.72 -2.44 31.64
N LEU A 496 -17.50 -3.22 30.58
CA LEU A 496 -18.11 -2.95 29.26
C LEU A 496 -19.63 -3.02 29.29
N GLY A 497 -20.20 -3.99 30.02
CA GLY A 497 -21.66 -4.12 30.16
C GLY A 497 -22.33 -2.94 30.87
N SER A 498 -21.58 -2.19 31.69
CA SER A 498 -22.07 -0.97 32.35
C SER A 498 -21.88 0.32 31.54
N LEU A 499 -21.14 0.27 30.43
CA LEU A 499 -20.89 1.41 29.54
C LEU A 499 -22.02 1.52 28.51
N THR A 500 -23.03 2.34 28.81
CA THR A 500 -24.07 2.77 27.86
C THR A 500 -23.91 4.25 27.52
N ASP A 501 -24.54 4.70 26.44
CA ASP A 501 -24.53 6.11 26.03
C ASP A 501 -25.05 7.05 27.14
N GLU A 502 -26.00 6.59 27.97
CA GLU A 502 -26.53 7.35 29.11
C GLU A 502 -25.63 7.31 30.35
N ALA A 503 -24.71 6.34 30.43
CA ALA A 503 -23.81 6.16 31.56
C ALA A 503 -22.52 7.00 31.44
N VAL A 504 -22.29 7.63 30.29
CA VAL A 504 -21.11 8.45 30.00
C VAL A 504 -21.50 9.90 29.74
N ASP A 505 -20.66 10.82 30.19
CA ASP A 505 -20.78 12.26 29.98
C ASP A 505 -19.88 12.77 28.84
N ILE A 506 -19.01 11.91 28.31
CA ILE A 506 -18.00 12.24 27.29
C ILE A 506 -18.02 11.18 26.18
N PHE A 507 -18.29 11.62 24.95
CA PHE A 507 -17.99 10.87 23.74
C PHE A 507 -16.61 11.25 23.19
N TYR A 508 -15.97 10.32 22.48
CA TYR A 508 -14.64 10.53 21.92
C TYR A 508 -14.73 10.69 20.41
N SER A 509 -14.40 11.87 19.91
CA SER A 509 -14.29 12.05 18.46
C SER A 509 -13.00 11.44 17.91
N CYS A 510 -13.08 10.69 16.81
CA CYS A 510 -11.91 10.20 16.09
C CYS A 510 -11.71 11.01 14.80
N LEU A 511 -10.56 11.68 14.71
CA LEU A 511 -10.14 12.46 13.53
C LEU A 511 -9.08 11.72 12.70
N LEU A 512 -8.82 10.44 12.99
CA LEU A 512 -7.87 9.63 12.22
C LEU A 512 -8.21 9.69 10.73
N CYS A 513 -9.51 9.66 10.43
CA CYS A 513 -10.01 9.81 9.08
C CYS A 513 -9.81 11.19 8.43
N GLN A 514 -9.34 12.21 9.13
CA GLN A 514 -9.02 13.50 8.53
C GLN A 514 -7.66 13.52 7.82
N SER A 515 -6.86 12.46 7.94
CA SER A 515 -5.66 12.31 7.10
C SER A 515 -6.00 12.30 5.61
N PHE A 516 -7.23 11.90 5.25
CA PHE A 516 -7.70 11.73 3.87
C PHE A 516 -9.14 12.26 3.65
N ALA A 517 -9.99 12.32 4.68
CA ALA A 517 -11.32 12.91 4.63
C ALA A 517 -11.41 14.15 5.54
N PRO A 518 -11.01 15.35 5.06
CA PRO A 518 -10.68 16.51 5.91
C PRO A 518 -11.81 16.98 6.83
N SER A 519 -13.07 16.81 6.41
CA SER A 519 -14.26 17.23 7.16
C SER A 519 -14.91 16.11 7.95
N HIS A 520 -14.39 14.87 7.88
CA HIS A 520 -14.99 13.73 8.58
C HIS A 520 -14.62 13.74 10.07
N VAL A 521 -15.60 13.40 10.90
CA VAL A 521 -15.46 13.22 12.35
C VAL A 521 -16.32 12.03 12.74
N CYS A 522 -15.73 10.95 13.26
CA CYS A 522 -16.48 9.97 14.04
C CYS A 522 -16.67 10.52 15.45
N VAL A 523 -17.81 10.25 16.08
CA VAL A 523 -18.11 10.53 17.50
C VAL A 523 -18.47 9.23 18.19
#